data_AF-K9S7I9-F1
#
_entry.id   AF-K9S7I9-F1
#
_cell.length_a   1.000
_cell.length_b   1.000
_cell.length_c   1.000
_cell.angle_alpha   90.00
_cell.angle_beta   90.00
_cell.angle_gamma   90.00
#
_symmetry.space_group_name_H-M   'P 1'
#
loop_
_entity.id
_entity.type
_entity.pdbx_description
1 polymer ?
#
loop_
_entity_poly.entity_id
_entity_poly.type
_entity_poly.pdbx_seq_one_letter_code
_entity_poly.pdbx_strand_id
1 'polypeptide(L)'
;MGRVSGASACEYSDTAKQDFLNTSPITVNSEAFFDFTDWSFGGKIGENAGYAGKGSGKSGAWDISSVVQSAWDDVMLIFKSGNGTTLTGYMLKDGVTSGTWNSPFAKDVSHISVYYRDVPENNPPARVPEPGLMTGLLVAGAAVIAQRQRKDSSKA
;
A
#
# COMPACT_ATOMS: atom_id res chain seq x y z
N MET A 1 -1.96 4.48 18.56
CA MET A 1 -3.18 4.85 17.82
C MET A 1 -4.01 3.60 17.60
N GLY A 2 -5.19 3.53 18.23
CA GLY A 2 -5.83 2.25 18.57
C GLY A 2 -6.95 1.76 17.65
N ARG A 3 -7.30 2.52 16.61
CA ARG A 3 -8.45 2.19 15.74
C ARG A 3 -8.07 1.74 14.35
N VAL A 4 -6.87 2.02 13.87
CA VAL A 4 -6.35 1.54 12.58
C VAL A 4 -4.96 0.96 12.84
N SER A 5 -4.76 -0.31 12.52
CA SER A 5 -3.46 -0.95 12.68
C SER A 5 -2.46 -0.37 11.69
N GLY A 6 -1.20 -0.18 12.09
CA GLY A 6 -0.17 0.34 11.20
C GLY A 6 -0.26 1.86 10.94
N ALA A 7 -1.18 2.57 11.58
CA ALA A 7 -1.21 4.03 11.54
C ALA A 7 -0.07 4.66 12.37
N SER A 8 0.55 5.70 11.83
CA SER A 8 1.56 6.55 12.47
C SER A 8 0.94 7.80 13.11
N ALA A 9 -0.07 8.37 12.47
CA ALA A 9 -0.78 9.58 12.90
C ALA A 9 -2.31 9.46 12.76
N CYS A 10 -3.05 10.31 13.48
CA CYS A 10 -4.51 10.42 13.39
C CYS A 10 -4.90 11.88 13.54
N GLU A 11 -5.78 12.35 12.65
CA GLU A 11 -6.29 13.71 12.64
C GLU A 11 -7.77 13.70 12.26
N TYR A 12 -8.50 14.72 12.66
CA TYR A 12 -9.90 14.90 12.28
C TYR A 12 -10.10 16.29 11.71
N SER A 13 -10.98 16.39 10.73
CA SER A 13 -11.45 17.68 10.25
C SER A 13 -12.61 18.15 11.13
N ASP A 14 -12.57 19.40 11.56
CA ASP A 14 -13.61 20.07 12.32
C ASP A 14 -14.61 20.84 11.42
N THR A 15 -14.23 21.11 10.16
CA THR A 15 -15.07 21.89 9.22
C THR A 15 -15.67 21.07 8.08
N ALA A 16 -14.96 20.05 7.57
CA ALA A 16 -15.43 19.18 6.50
C ALA A 16 -16.20 17.96 7.00
N LYS A 17 -17.26 17.65 6.25
CA LYS A 17 -18.15 16.51 6.53
C LYS A 17 -18.14 15.46 5.43
N GLN A 18 -17.46 15.73 4.32
CA GLN A 18 -17.38 14.89 3.12
C GLN A 18 -16.04 15.16 2.43
N ASP A 19 -15.50 14.18 1.69
CA ASP A 19 -14.24 14.30 0.95
C ASP A 19 -14.48 14.62 -0.53
N PHE A 20 -15.25 15.66 -0.82
CA PHE A 20 -15.69 15.95 -2.18
C PHE A 20 -14.53 16.09 -3.16
N LEU A 21 -14.54 15.25 -4.20
CA LEU A 21 -13.55 15.25 -5.28
C LEU A 21 -13.87 16.29 -6.37
N ASN A 22 -15.06 16.87 -6.36
CA ASN A 22 -15.52 17.87 -7.33
C ASN A 22 -15.32 19.32 -6.85
N THR A 23 -14.28 19.54 -6.04
CA THR A 23 -13.88 20.86 -5.52
C THR A 23 -12.43 21.16 -5.93
N SER A 24 -12.04 22.45 -5.94
CA SER A 24 -10.68 22.88 -6.26
C SER A 24 -10.18 23.86 -5.19
N PRO A 25 -9.27 23.45 -4.30
CA PRO A 25 -8.71 22.09 -4.17
C PRO A 25 -9.76 21.09 -3.65
N ILE A 26 -9.49 19.78 -3.79
CA ILE A 26 -10.37 18.74 -3.21
C ILE A 26 -10.47 18.91 -1.70
N THR A 27 -11.56 18.44 -1.07
CA THR A 27 -11.79 18.75 0.36
C THR A 27 -10.64 18.34 1.27
N VAL A 28 -10.03 17.17 1.05
CA VAL A 28 -8.88 16.71 1.86
C VAL A 28 -7.69 17.69 1.80
N ASN A 29 -7.48 18.33 0.65
CA ASN A 29 -6.43 19.33 0.47
C ASN A 29 -6.82 20.69 1.04
N SER A 30 -8.10 21.05 1.03
CA SER A 30 -8.61 22.25 1.74
C SER A 30 -8.46 22.13 3.26
N GLU A 31 -8.68 20.92 3.81
CA GLU A 31 -8.53 20.65 5.25
C GLU A 31 -7.08 20.51 5.70
N ALA A 32 -6.12 20.45 4.77
CA ALA A 32 -4.69 20.35 5.06
C ALA A 32 -4.32 19.22 6.05
N PHE A 33 -4.94 18.04 5.90
CA PHE A 33 -4.66 16.89 6.77
C PHE A 33 -3.14 16.62 6.86
N PHE A 34 -2.64 16.51 8.10
CA PHE A 34 -1.24 16.31 8.44
C PHE A 34 -0.32 17.41 7.88
N ASP A 35 -0.82 18.65 7.84
CA ASP A 35 -0.14 19.83 7.28
C ASP A 35 0.16 19.73 5.78
N PHE A 36 -0.51 18.82 5.05
CA PHE A 36 -0.32 18.59 3.61
C PHE A 36 -1.56 18.96 2.79
N THR A 37 -1.35 19.60 1.64
CA THR A 37 -2.41 20.12 0.75
C THR A 37 -2.34 19.55 -0.67
N ASP A 38 -1.52 18.51 -0.89
CA ASP A 38 -1.17 17.92 -2.18
C ASP A 38 -1.56 16.43 -2.25
N TRP A 39 -2.58 16.02 -1.51
CA TRP A 39 -3.12 14.67 -1.56
C TRP A 39 -3.77 14.36 -2.90
N SER A 40 -3.43 13.18 -3.42
CA SER A 40 -4.08 12.54 -4.57
C SER A 40 -5.07 11.49 -4.10
N PHE A 41 -6.25 11.43 -4.72
CA PHE A 41 -7.23 10.37 -4.44
C PHE A 41 -6.83 9.08 -5.15
N GLY A 42 -6.68 8.00 -4.38
CA GLY A 42 -6.39 6.67 -4.93
C GLY A 42 -7.66 5.88 -5.25
N GLY A 43 -8.53 5.72 -4.26
CA GLY A 43 -9.70 4.84 -4.37
C GLY A 43 -10.37 4.59 -3.02
N LYS A 44 -11.34 3.70 -2.99
CA LYS A 44 -12.09 3.32 -1.78
C LYS A 44 -11.97 1.83 -1.51
N ILE A 45 -11.77 1.52 -0.23
CA ILE A 45 -11.68 0.15 0.26
C ILE A 45 -13.00 -0.59 0.00
N GLY A 46 -12.93 -1.73 -0.68
CA GLY A 46 -14.06 -2.59 -1.01
C GLY A 46 -14.92 -2.10 -2.18
N GLU A 47 -14.57 -0.98 -2.83
CA GLU A 47 -15.28 -0.47 -4.01
C GLU A 47 -14.41 -0.46 -5.26
N ASN A 48 -13.16 0.00 -5.17
CA ASN A 48 -12.26 0.11 -6.32
C ASN A 48 -11.34 -1.12 -6.46
N ALA A 49 -11.03 -1.50 -7.70
CA ALA A 49 -10.13 -2.63 -7.98
C ALA A 49 -8.74 -2.39 -7.34
N GLY A 50 -8.22 -3.41 -6.64
CA GLY A 50 -6.95 -3.33 -5.92
C GLY A 50 -7.01 -2.67 -4.53
N TYR A 51 -8.14 -2.08 -4.15
CA TYR A 51 -8.41 -1.55 -2.81
C TYR A 51 -9.28 -2.55 -2.03
N ALA A 52 -8.68 -3.63 -1.56
CA ALA A 52 -9.37 -4.76 -0.96
C ALA A 52 -9.70 -4.54 0.54
N GLY A 53 -10.65 -5.32 1.04
CA GLY A 53 -11.12 -5.27 2.43
C GLY A 53 -12.57 -4.80 2.56
N LYS A 54 -12.96 -4.50 3.80
CA LYS A 54 -14.31 -4.05 4.15
C LYS A 54 -14.28 -2.56 4.41
N GLY A 55 -14.85 -1.76 3.51
CA GLY A 55 -14.84 -0.29 3.62
C GLY A 55 -15.91 0.30 4.54
N SER A 56 -16.82 -0.50 5.10
CA SER A 56 -17.97 -0.01 5.88
C SER A 56 -18.30 -0.88 7.09
N GLY A 57 -19.07 -0.34 8.04
CA GLY A 57 -19.51 -0.99 9.27
C GLY A 57 -18.77 -0.54 10.53
N LYS A 58 -18.82 -1.36 11.59
CA LYS A 58 -18.14 -1.09 12.88
C LYS A 58 -16.65 -1.41 12.89
N SER A 59 -16.23 -2.36 12.09
CA SER A 59 -14.85 -2.83 11.99
C SER A 59 -14.65 -3.61 10.70
N GLY A 60 -13.39 -3.77 10.30
CA GLY A 60 -13.04 -4.49 9.08
C GLY A 60 -11.53 -4.59 8.87
N ALA A 61 -11.18 -5.07 7.68
CA ALA A 61 -9.83 -5.06 7.16
C ALA A 61 -9.71 -4.08 6.00
N TRP A 62 -8.49 -3.62 5.74
CA TRP A 62 -8.12 -2.81 4.59
C TRP A 62 -6.84 -3.39 3.99
N ASP A 63 -6.72 -3.35 2.67
CA ASP A 63 -5.56 -3.86 1.94
C ASP A 63 -5.41 -3.08 0.62
N ILE A 64 -4.26 -2.44 0.48
CA ILE A 64 -3.85 -1.66 -0.69
C ILE A 64 -2.56 -2.20 -1.32
N SER A 65 -2.12 -3.39 -0.92
CA SER A 65 -0.88 -4.02 -1.41
C SER A 65 -0.82 -4.19 -2.93
N SER A 66 -1.98 -4.25 -3.59
CA SER A 66 -2.08 -4.39 -5.04
C SER A 66 -1.99 -3.06 -5.81
N VAL A 67 -2.07 -1.91 -5.12
CA VAL A 67 -2.09 -0.57 -5.74
C VAL A 67 -0.99 0.36 -5.23
N VAL A 68 -0.41 0.07 -4.07
CA VAL A 68 0.75 0.81 -3.56
C VAL A 68 1.91 0.66 -4.54
N GLN A 69 2.44 1.79 -4.95
CA GLN A 69 3.59 1.89 -5.84
C GLN A 69 4.79 2.41 -5.05
N SER A 70 6.01 2.10 -5.51
CA SER A 70 7.24 2.66 -4.94
C SER A 70 7.33 4.19 -5.04
N ALA A 71 6.42 4.81 -5.78
CA ALA A 71 6.31 6.25 -5.94
C ALA A 71 5.38 6.92 -4.92
N TRP A 72 4.75 6.18 -4.00
CA TRP A 72 3.95 6.78 -2.93
C TRP A 72 4.83 7.02 -1.70
N ASP A 73 4.83 8.26 -1.19
CA ASP A 73 5.59 8.67 -0.02
C ASP A 73 4.72 8.52 1.24
N ASP A 74 3.63 9.29 1.30
CA ASP A 74 2.64 9.23 2.36
C ASP A 74 1.36 8.55 1.88
N VAL A 75 0.75 7.75 2.75
CA VAL A 75 -0.58 7.16 2.50
C VAL A 75 -1.49 7.42 3.69
N MET A 76 -2.69 7.90 3.40
CA MET A 76 -3.70 8.23 4.40
C MET A 76 -5.02 7.51 4.10
N LEU A 77 -5.66 7.00 5.15
CA LEU A 77 -7.03 6.51 5.12
C LEU A 77 -7.98 7.57 5.70
N ILE A 78 -8.98 7.98 4.93
CA ILE A 78 -10.04 8.90 5.37
C ILE A 78 -11.33 8.11 5.63
N PHE A 79 -11.72 8.08 6.90
CA PHE A 79 -12.94 7.44 7.38
C PHE A 79 -14.11 8.41 7.39
N LYS A 80 -15.30 7.90 7.02
CA LYS A 80 -16.56 8.64 7.11
C LYS A 80 -17.66 7.78 7.69
N SER A 81 -18.64 8.39 8.33
CA SER A 81 -19.81 7.70 8.88
C SER A 81 -21.14 8.18 8.31
N GLY A 82 -21.12 8.70 7.08
CA GLY A 82 -22.29 9.23 6.39
C GLY A 82 -22.46 10.75 6.55
N ASN A 83 -23.66 11.25 6.29
CA ASN A 83 -23.94 12.68 6.26
C ASN A 83 -23.75 13.32 7.65
N GLY A 84 -23.24 14.54 7.68
CA GLY A 84 -23.17 15.34 8.90
C GLY A 84 -21.99 15.07 9.83
N THR A 85 -21.09 14.13 9.52
CA THR A 85 -19.97 13.75 10.40
C THR A 85 -18.62 14.19 9.90
N THR A 86 -17.77 14.58 10.85
CA THR A 86 -16.36 14.93 10.66
C THR A 86 -15.60 13.83 9.93
N LEU A 87 -14.66 14.23 9.09
CA LEU A 87 -13.70 13.30 8.50
C LEU A 87 -12.67 12.90 9.55
N THR A 88 -12.18 11.66 9.50
CA THR A 88 -11.06 11.21 10.34
C THR A 88 -10.00 10.57 9.47
N GLY A 89 -8.82 11.18 9.43
CA GLY A 89 -7.65 10.72 8.71
C GLY A 89 -6.73 9.89 9.59
N TYR A 90 -6.23 8.79 9.04
CA TYR A 90 -5.15 7.99 9.64
C TYR A 90 -4.00 7.90 8.66
N MET A 91 -2.85 8.50 9.01
CA MET A 91 -1.61 8.34 8.26
C MET A 91 -1.07 6.94 8.51
N LEU A 92 -0.70 6.22 7.45
CA LEU A 92 -0.06 4.92 7.54
C LEU A 92 1.44 5.08 7.79
N LYS A 93 2.04 4.09 8.47
CA LYS A 93 3.49 3.99 8.54
C LYS A 93 4.03 3.52 7.18
N ASP A 94 5.25 3.95 6.86
CA ASP A 94 5.98 3.46 5.70
C ASP A 94 6.02 1.92 5.65
N GLY A 95 5.85 1.37 4.45
CA GLY A 95 5.78 -0.06 4.18
C GLY A 95 4.51 -0.79 4.64
N VAL A 96 3.56 -0.13 5.32
CA VAL A 96 2.31 -0.76 5.74
C VAL A 96 1.28 -0.69 4.63
N THR A 97 0.99 -1.84 4.01
CA THR A 97 0.04 -1.93 2.89
C THR A 97 -1.27 -2.64 3.23
N SER A 98 -1.42 -3.20 4.43
CA SER A 98 -2.67 -3.83 4.87
C SER A 98 -2.83 -3.79 6.38
N GLY A 99 -4.06 -3.98 6.84
CA GLY A 99 -4.37 -3.95 8.26
C GLY A 99 -5.84 -4.13 8.60
N THR A 100 -6.14 -3.82 9.86
CA THR A 100 -7.49 -3.82 10.43
C THR A 100 -7.88 -2.43 10.88
N TRP A 101 -9.18 -2.21 10.99
CA TRP A 101 -9.76 -0.98 11.47
C TRP A 101 -10.98 -1.23 12.35
N ASN A 102 -11.22 -0.30 13.27
CA ASN A 102 -12.42 -0.13 14.06
C ASN A 102 -12.94 1.29 13.82
N SER A 103 -14.26 1.46 13.72
CA SER A 103 -14.88 2.76 13.42
C SER A 103 -14.35 3.83 14.38
N PRO A 104 -13.85 4.98 13.90
CA PRO A 104 -13.47 6.09 14.78
C PRO A 104 -14.66 6.82 15.39
N PHE A 105 -15.87 6.48 14.96
CA PHE A 105 -17.10 7.13 15.36
C PHE A 105 -17.87 6.28 16.38
N ALA A 106 -18.81 6.90 17.09
CA ALA A 106 -19.82 6.17 17.87
C ALA A 106 -20.82 5.39 16.99
N LYS A 107 -20.74 5.54 15.67
CA LYS A 107 -21.58 4.88 14.66
C LYS A 107 -20.75 4.15 13.60
N ASP A 108 -21.40 3.55 12.61
CA ASP A 108 -20.75 2.77 11.55
C ASP A 108 -20.05 3.68 10.56
N VAL A 109 -18.93 3.19 10.03
CA VAL A 109 -18.25 3.77 8.88
C VAL A 109 -19.09 3.49 7.64
N SER A 110 -19.33 4.52 6.83
CA SER A 110 -20.03 4.39 5.55
C SER A 110 -19.08 3.97 4.43
N HIS A 111 -17.88 4.52 4.42
CA HIS A 111 -16.83 4.20 3.45
C HIS A 111 -15.47 4.71 3.96
N ILE A 112 -14.40 4.13 3.41
CA ILE A 112 -13.01 4.50 3.68
C ILE A 112 -12.36 4.86 2.33
N SER A 113 -11.89 6.08 2.22
CA SER A 113 -11.12 6.56 1.05
C SER A 113 -9.63 6.47 1.33
N VAL A 114 -8.85 6.18 0.29
CA VAL A 114 -7.39 6.15 0.32
C VAL A 114 -6.87 7.36 -0.44
N TYR A 115 -5.99 8.10 0.23
CA TYR A 115 -5.25 9.22 -0.33
C TYR A 115 -3.76 8.93 -0.24
N TYR A 116 -3.01 9.41 -1.21
CA TYR A 116 -1.55 9.27 -1.23
C TYR A 116 -0.90 10.57 -1.67
N ARG A 117 0.39 10.69 -1.36
CA ARG A 117 1.26 11.72 -1.90
C ARG A 117 2.35 11.05 -2.71
N ASP A 118 2.66 11.62 -3.87
CA ASP A 118 3.76 11.12 -4.69
C ASP A 118 5.11 11.52 -4.07
N VAL A 119 6.10 10.63 -4.17
CA VAL A 119 7.49 10.97 -3.87
C VAL A 119 7.88 12.13 -4.78
N PRO A 120 8.38 13.26 -4.24
CA PRO A 120 8.84 14.36 -5.06
C PRO A 120 9.86 13.86 -6.10
N GLU A 121 9.74 14.28 -7.36
CA GLU A 121 10.55 13.79 -8.49
C GLU A 121 12.09 13.87 -8.26
N ASN A 122 12.52 14.65 -7.27
CA ASN A 122 13.92 14.80 -6.84
C ASN A 122 14.39 13.86 -5.72
N ASN A 123 13.51 13.01 -5.17
CA ASN A 123 13.88 11.98 -4.21
C ASN A 123 14.08 10.65 -4.97
N PRO A 124 15.31 10.09 -5.02
CA PRO A 124 15.51 8.80 -5.65
C PRO A 124 14.66 7.76 -4.91
N PRO A 125 13.93 6.87 -5.62
CA PRO A 125 13.12 5.84 -4.98
C PRO A 125 14.00 5.05 -4.00
N ALA A 126 13.50 4.87 -2.78
CA ALA A 126 14.17 4.06 -1.77
C ALA A 126 14.48 2.69 -2.41
N ARG A 127 15.77 2.31 -2.44
CA ARG A 127 16.21 1.04 -2.99
C ARG A 127 15.58 -0.08 -2.17
N VAL A 128 14.48 -0.64 -2.67
CA VAL A 128 13.98 -1.93 -2.22
C VAL A 128 15.15 -2.91 -2.40
N PRO A 129 15.60 -3.61 -1.34
CA PRO A 129 16.64 -4.62 -1.49
C PRO A 129 16.14 -5.66 -2.48
N GLU A 130 16.75 -5.71 -3.65
CA GLU A 130 16.49 -6.78 -4.61
C GLU A 130 16.71 -8.12 -3.89
N PRO A 131 15.82 -9.12 -4.06
CA PRO A 131 16.05 -10.44 -3.49
C PRO A 131 17.39 -10.93 -4.04
N GLY A 132 18.39 -11.00 -3.16
CA GLY A 132 19.77 -11.25 -3.52
C GLY A 132 19.89 -12.49 -4.39
N LEU A 133 20.33 -12.30 -5.63
CA LEU A 133 20.79 -13.40 -6.47
C LEU A 133 21.93 -14.08 -5.72
N MET A 134 21.65 -15.26 -5.17
CA MET A 134 22.62 -16.21 -4.65
C MET A 134 23.58 -16.62 -5.78
N THR A 135 24.53 -15.73 -6.06
CA THR A 135 25.65 -15.97 -6.95
C THR A 135 26.81 -16.35 -6.04
N GLY A 136 26.98 -17.65 -5.78
CA GLY A 136 28.10 -18.09 -4.97
C GLY A 136 28.15 -19.57 -4.66
N LEU A 137 29.23 -20.19 -5.14
CA LEU A 137 29.83 -21.48 -4.79
C LEU A 137 29.32 -22.72 -5.57
N LEU A 138 30.14 -23.55 -6.22
CA LEU A 138 31.60 -23.62 -6.41
C LEU A 138 31.87 -24.59 -7.58
N VAL A 139 32.80 -24.23 -8.46
CA VAL A 139 33.48 -25.15 -9.39
C VAL A 139 34.58 -25.88 -8.61
N ALA A 140 34.64 -27.22 -8.64
CA ALA A 140 35.86 -28.03 -8.89
C ALA A 140 35.76 -29.50 -8.43
N GLY A 141 36.25 -30.41 -9.28
CA GLY A 141 36.78 -31.74 -8.93
C GLY A 141 35.84 -32.90 -9.30
N ALA A 142 36.24 -33.99 -9.95
CA ALA A 142 37.51 -34.42 -10.52
C ALA A 142 37.22 -35.52 -11.56
N ALA A 143 38.14 -35.71 -12.50
CA ALA A 143 38.07 -36.66 -13.58
C ALA A 143 38.31 -38.14 -13.17
N VAL A 144 38.02 -39.02 -14.14
CA VAL A 144 38.52 -40.41 -14.35
C VAL A 144 37.71 -41.53 -13.69
N ILE A 145 36.90 -42.23 -14.51
CA ILE A 145 37.11 -43.67 -14.77
C ILE A 145 36.93 -43.92 -16.28
N ALA A 146 38.05 -44.25 -16.92
CA ALA A 146 38.09 -44.89 -18.23
C ALA A 146 37.63 -46.35 -18.09
N GLN A 147 36.88 -46.87 -19.07
CA GLN A 147 37.36 -47.93 -19.98
C GLN A 147 36.23 -48.77 -20.59
N ARG A 148 36.45 -49.06 -21.88
CA ARG A 148 36.09 -50.29 -22.62
C ARG A 148 34.59 -50.41 -22.95
N GLN A 149 34.19 -50.55 -24.20
CA GLN A 149 34.76 -51.45 -25.19
C GLN A 149 34.70 -50.87 -26.60
N ARG A 150 35.85 -50.86 -27.28
CA ARG A 150 35.89 -50.97 -28.74
C ARG A 150 35.38 -52.37 -29.08
N LYS A 151 34.40 -52.47 -29.96
CA LYS A 151 34.36 -53.57 -30.91
C LYS A 151 33.86 -53.03 -32.25
N ASP A 152 34.75 -53.15 -33.21
CA ASP A 152 34.57 -52.85 -34.61
C ASP A 152 33.29 -53.49 -35.17
N SER A 153 32.63 -52.81 -36.10
CA SER A 153 32.55 -53.32 -37.48
C SER A 153 32.01 -52.25 -38.42
N SER A 154 32.77 -52.08 -39.49
CA SER A 154 32.59 -51.15 -40.60
C SER A 154 31.32 -51.42 -41.40
N LYS A 155 30.78 -50.35 -41.98
CA LYS A 155 29.95 -50.40 -43.19
C LYS A 155 30.71 -51.11 -44.31
N ALA A 156 29.99 -51.96 -45.04
CA ALA A 156 30.02 -52.08 -46.49
C ALA A 156 28.57 -52.23 -46.95
#